data_AF-A0A1G2BSX8-F1
#
_entry.id   AF-A0A1G2BSX8-F1
#
_cell.length_a   1.000
_cell.length_b   1.000
_cell.length_c   1.000
_cell.angle_alpha   90.00
_cell.angle_beta   90.00
_cell.angle_gamma   90.00
#
_symmetry.space_group_name_H-M   'P 1'
#
loop_
_entity.id
_entity.type
_entity.pdbx_description
1 polymer ?
#
loop_
_entity_poly.entity_id
_entity_poly.type
_entity_poly.pdbx_seq_one_letter_code
_entity_poly.pdbx_strand_id
1 'polypeptide(L)'
;MPDHAGLSRRIRMPAVGQRLARRSRAVARQFEQLSRSVPRLLEAVVVSREKATPMTKRRRPRLSPAQRRALKLQGKYMGTMRGLLPRQRSRVKRARAQSGIRAAIALAQSLY
;
A
#
# COMPACT_ATOMS: atom_id res chain seq x y z
N MET A 1 -54.31 64.85 15.32
CA MET A 1 -54.71 63.56 15.91
C MET A 1 -54.24 62.46 14.96
N PRO A 2 -53.40 61.52 15.43
CA PRO A 2 -52.60 60.61 14.61
C PRO A 2 -53.35 59.30 14.32
N ASP A 3 -53.03 58.62 13.22
CA ASP A 3 -53.17 57.17 13.17
C ASP A 3 -51.93 56.54 12.55
N HIS A 4 -51.36 55.63 13.33
CA HIS A 4 -50.13 54.90 13.10
C HIS A 4 -50.44 53.52 12.50
N ALA A 5 -49.41 52.93 11.88
CA ALA A 5 -49.24 51.50 11.62
C ALA A 5 -49.97 50.92 10.38
N GLY A 6 -49.37 50.10 9.53
CA GLY A 6 -48.18 49.28 9.75
C GLY A 6 -47.49 48.91 8.44
N LEU A 7 -46.30 49.47 8.25
CA LEU A 7 -45.20 48.79 7.61
C LEU A 7 -44.68 47.73 8.59
N SER A 8 -44.84 46.43 8.31
CA SER A 8 -43.92 45.41 8.83
C SER A 8 -43.98 44.11 8.03
N ARG A 9 -43.01 44.03 7.12
CA ARG A 9 -42.33 42.85 6.56
C ARG A 9 -42.83 41.49 7.07
N ARG A 10 -43.49 40.75 6.18
CA ARG A 10 -43.43 39.28 6.21
C ARG A 10 -41.99 38.85 5.96
N ILE A 11 -41.28 38.47 7.01
CA ILE A 11 -39.98 37.81 6.90
C ILE A 11 -40.21 36.42 6.29
N ARG A 12 -40.12 36.31 4.95
CA ARG A 12 -39.92 35.01 4.30
C ARG A 12 -38.47 34.59 4.59
N MET A 13 -38.29 33.56 5.40
CA MET A 13 -37.03 32.80 5.47
C MET A 13 -37.17 31.50 4.67
N PRO A 14 -36.71 31.42 3.40
CA PRO A 14 -36.57 30.12 2.77
C PRO A 14 -35.25 30.00 2.04
N ALA A 15 -34.20 29.52 2.73
CA ALA A 15 -32.99 29.12 2.00
C ALA A 15 -32.07 28.15 2.77
N VAL A 16 -32.04 28.23 4.10
CA VAL A 16 -31.07 27.47 4.90
C VAL A 16 -31.58 26.05 5.23
N GLY A 17 -32.82 25.92 5.72
CA GLY A 17 -33.40 24.63 6.10
C GLY A 17 -33.52 23.65 4.93
N GLN A 18 -33.90 24.12 3.74
CA GLN A 18 -33.99 23.27 2.56
C GLN A 18 -32.62 22.78 2.07
N ARG A 19 -31.57 23.59 2.22
CA ARG A 19 -30.19 23.19 1.88
C ARG A 19 -29.65 22.16 2.85
N LEU A 20 -29.90 22.34 4.14
CA LEU A 20 -29.51 21.37 5.16
C LEU A 20 -30.23 20.02 4.97
N ALA A 21 -31.54 20.05 4.70
CA ALA A 21 -32.33 18.85 4.44
C ALA A 21 -31.95 18.12 3.14
N ARG A 22 -31.41 18.83 2.13
CA ARG A 22 -30.86 18.19 0.92
C ARG A 22 -29.52 17.54 1.18
N ARG A 23 -28.67 18.19 1.99
CA ARG A 23 -27.36 17.66 2.39
C ARG A 23 -27.50 16.42 3.28
N SER A 24 -28.40 16.43 4.26
CA SER A 24 -28.65 15.25 5.11
C SER A 24 -29.16 14.06 4.30
N ARG A 25 -30.07 14.29 3.34
CA ARG A 25 -30.54 13.25 2.41
C ARG A 25 -29.47 12.75 1.44
N ALA A 26 -28.46 13.56 1.11
CA ALA A 26 -27.33 13.12 0.31
C ALA A 26 -26.42 12.17 1.10
N VAL A 27 -26.10 12.54 2.35
CA VAL A 27 -25.31 11.70 3.26
C VAL A 27 -26.03 10.38 3.57
N ALA A 28 -27.33 10.42 3.83
CA ALA A 28 -28.13 9.21 4.06
C ALA A 28 -28.07 8.24 2.87
N ARG A 29 -28.15 8.77 1.63
CA ARG A 29 -28.02 7.95 0.41
C ARG A 29 -26.63 7.35 0.23
N GLN A 30 -25.57 8.09 0.57
CA GLN A 30 -24.21 7.56 0.54
C GLN A 30 -24.02 6.42 1.55
N PHE A 31 -24.59 6.56 2.75
CA PHE A 31 -24.52 5.53 3.78
C PHE A 31 -25.31 4.27 3.37
N GLU A 32 -26.48 4.44 2.74
CA GLU A 32 -27.28 3.33 2.23
C GLU A 32 -26.59 2.59 1.06
N GLN A 33 -25.89 3.32 0.19
CA GLN A 33 -25.09 2.70 -0.87
C GLN A 33 -23.92 1.88 -0.29
N LEU A 34 -23.28 2.37 0.77
CA LEU A 34 -22.20 1.67 1.45
C LEU A 34 -22.71 0.43 2.20
N SER A 35 -23.85 0.54 2.91
CA SER A 35 -24.41 -0.61 3.65
C SER A 35 -24.80 -1.76 2.73
N ARG A 36 -25.20 -1.46 1.48
CA ARG A 36 -25.50 -2.49 0.46
C ARG A 36 -24.25 -3.16 -0.13
N SER A 37 -23.08 -2.51 -0.11
CA SER A 37 -21.86 -3.08 -0.68
C SER A 37 -21.09 -3.96 0.32
N VAL A 38 -21.22 -3.72 1.62
CA VAL A 38 -20.56 -4.49 2.68
C VAL A 38 -20.89 -6.01 2.63
N PRO A 39 -22.16 -6.45 2.51
CA PRO A 39 -22.48 -7.88 2.45
C PRO A 39 -21.82 -8.60 1.27
N ARG A 40 -21.75 -7.94 0.10
CA ARG A 40 -21.12 -8.49 -1.11
C ARG A 40 -19.61 -8.67 -0.94
N LEU A 41 -18.95 -7.77 -0.21
CA LEU A 41 -17.53 -7.89 0.11
C LEU A 41 -17.28 -9.02 1.10
N LEU A 42 -18.15 -9.19 2.10
CA LEU A 42 -18.06 -10.28 3.06
C LEU A 42 -18.23 -11.64 2.36
N GLU A 43 -19.19 -11.75 1.45
CA GLU A 43 -19.41 -12.97 0.66
C GLU A 43 -18.19 -13.31 -0.23
N ALA A 44 -17.60 -12.30 -0.90
CA ALA A 44 -16.39 -12.50 -1.70
C ALA A 44 -15.18 -12.97 -0.87
N VAL A 45 -15.03 -12.48 0.37
CA VAL A 45 -13.98 -12.91 1.30
C VAL A 45 -14.19 -14.34 1.78
N VAL A 46 -15.43 -14.74 2.09
CA VAL A 46 -15.76 -16.11 2.53
C VAL A 46 -15.47 -17.10 1.39
N VAL A 47 -15.95 -16.83 0.18
CA VAL A 47 -15.71 -17.70 -0.99
C VAL A 47 -14.21 -17.81 -1.34
N SER A 48 -13.45 -16.72 -1.18
CA SER A 48 -12.00 -16.74 -1.40
C SER A 48 -11.25 -17.61 -0.38
N ARG A 49 -11.76 -17.71 0.84
CA ARG A 49 -11.16 -18.52 1.91
C ARG A 49 -11.43 -20.01 1.73
N GLU A 50 -12.60 -20.38 1.23
CA GLU A 50 -12.98 -21.78 0.97
C GLU A 50 -12.25 -22.37 -0.25
N LYS A 51 -11.90 -21.55 -1.23
CA LYS A 51 -11.13 -21.99 -2.42
C LYS A 51 -9.61 -22.01 -2.22
N ALA A 52 -9.12 -21.69 -1.03
CA ALA A 52 -7.69 -21.74 -0.74
C ALA A 52 -7.23 -23.20 -0.64
N THR A 53 -6.74 -23.77 -1.75
CA THR A 53 -6.07 -25.07 -1.75
C THR A 53 -4.94 -25.08 -0.71
N PRO A 54 -4.84 -26.12 0.14
CA PRO A 54 -3.79 -26.19 1.15
C PRO A 54 -2.43 -26.19 0.45
N MET A 55 -1.68 -25.09 0.59
CA MET A 55 -0.29 -25.04 0.17
C MET A 55 0.46 -26.15 0.90
N THR A 56 0.87 -27.19 0.18
CA THR A 56 1.73 -28.25 0.68
C THR A 56 2.92 -27.57 1.36
N LYS A 57 3.13 -27.83 2.66
CA LYS A 57 4.23 -27.22 3.43
C LYS A 57 5.55 -27.54 2.73
N ARG A 58 6.08 -26.57 1.96
CA ARG A 58 7.37 -26.70 1.29
C ARG A 58 8.42 -27.03 2.34
N ARG A 59 8.95 -28.26 2.31
CA ARG A 59 10.06 -28.66 3.18
C ARG A 59 11.25 -27.74 2.92
N ARG A 60 11.78 -27.13 3.97
CA ARG A 60 13.02 -26.36 3.88
C ARG A 60 14.17 -27.34 3.61
N PRO A 61 14.99 -27.13 2.56
CA PRO A 61 16.12 -28.00 2.29
C PRO A 61 17.10 -27.98 3.48
N ARG A 62 17.58 -29.16 3.89
CA ARG A 62 18.63 -29.28 4.89
C ARG A 62 19.96 -28.90 4.26
N LEU A 63 20.40 -27.67 4.53
CA LEU A 63 21.66 -27.14 4.01
C LEU A 63 22.85 -27.59 4.86
N SER A 64 23.91 -28.05 4.21
CA SER A 64 25.20 -28.27 4.87
C SER A 64 25.82 -26.93 5.35
N PRO A 65 26.75 -26.94 6.31
CA PRO A 65 27.44 -25.73 6.74
C PRO A 65 28.13 -24.98 5.59
N ALA A 66 28.73 -25.72 4.65
CA ALA A 66 29.38 -25.15 3.47
C ALA A 66 28.37 -24.44 2.55
N GLN A 67 27.23 -25.09 2.27
CA GLN A 67 26.16 -24.49 1.47
C GLN A 67 25.59 -23.24 2.12
N ARG A 68 25.40 -23.25 3.45
CA ARG A 68 24.93 -22.08 4.19
C ARG A 68 25.92 -20.92 4.09
N ARG A 69 27.23 -21.18 4.17
CA ARG A 69 28.28 -20.16 3.99
C ARG A 69 28.26 -19.58 2.57
N ALA A 70 28.12 -20.43 1.55
CA ALA A 70 28.02 -19.99 0.15
C ALA A 70 26.79 -19.10 -0.08
N LEU A 71 25.62 -19.51 0.42
CA LEU A 71 24.38 -18.72 0.30
C LEU A 71 24.46 -17.40 1.06
N LYS A 72 25.12 -17.36 2.23
CA LYS A 72 25.36 -16.11 2.95
C LYS A 72 26.23 -15.15 2.14
N LEU A 73 27.30 -15.65 1.50
CA LEU A 73 28.15 -14.83 0.64
C LEU A 73 27.39 -14.31 -0.58
N GLN A 74 26.59 -15.17 -1.23
CA GLN A 74 25.75 -14.79 -2.36
C GLN A 74 24.72 -13.73 -1.95
N GLY A 75 24.03 -13.93 -0.82
CA GLY A 75 23.06 -12.97 -0.29
C GLY A 75 23.70 -11.62 0.01
N LYS A 76 24.90 -11.59 0.62
CA LYS A 76 25.64 -10.35 0.89
C LYS A 76 25.99 -9.63 -0.42
N TYR A 77 26.50 -10.36 -1.41
CA TYR A 77 26.79 -9.80 -2.74
C TYR A 77 25.54 -9.23 -3.42
N MET A 78 24.42 -9.95 -3.40
CA MET A 78 23.17 -9.44 -3.98
C MET A 78 22.66 -8.21 -3.24
N GLY A 79 22.81 -8.18 -1.91
CA GLY A 79 22.43 -7.04 -1.08
C GLY A 79 23.19 -5.78 -1.43
N THR A 80 24.53 -5.86 -1.50
CA THR A 80 25.37 -4.69 -1.86
C THR A 80 25.13 -4.20 -3.29
N MET A 81 24.65 -5.06 -4.19
CA MET A 81 24.32 -4.67 -5.57
C MET A 81 23.01 -3.88 -5.72
N ARG A 82 22.08 -3.97 -4.76
CA ARG A 82 20.71 -3.39 -4.89
C ARG A 82 20.71 -1.87 -5.01
N GLY A 83 21.60 -1.16 -4.30
CA GLY A 83 21.68 0.31 -4.31
C GLY A 83 22.59 0.92 -5.37
N LEU A 84 23.36 0.11 -6.11
CA LEU A 84 24.37 0.63 -7.04
C LEU A 84 23.78 1.08 -8.38
N LEU A 85 24.35 2.16 -8.93
CA LEU A 85 24.08 2.63 -10.29
C LEU A 85 24.58 1.61 -11.34
N PRO A 86 24.04 1.61 -12.57
CA PRO A 86 24.44 0.65 -13.61
C PRO A 86 25.95 0.61 -13.88
N ARG A 87 26.61 1.79 -13.91
CA ARG A 87 28.06 1.90 -14.09
C ARG A 87 28.84 1.24 -12.95
N GLN A 88 28.44 1.47 -11.71
CA GLN A 88 29.05 0.85 -10.53
C GLN A 88 28.84 -0.67 -10.51
N ARG A 89 27.64 -1.15 -10.86
CA ARG A 89 27.36 -2.60 -11.00
C ARG A 89 28.30 -3.26 -12.01
N SER A 90 28.59 -2.60 -13.13
CA SER A 90 29.53 -3.14 -14.12
C SER A 90 30.95 -3.29 -13.55
N ARG A 91 31.41 -2.31 -12.76
CA ARG A 91 32.73 -2.36 -12.09
C ARG A 91 32.79 -3.50 -11.07
N VAL A 92 31.76 -3.64 -10.23
CA VAL A 92 31.65 -4.74 -9.25
C VAL A 92 31.60 -6.12 -9.94
N LYS A 93 30.90 -6.25 -11.06
CA LYS A 93 30.89 -7.49 -11.86
C LYS A 93 32.26 -7.84 -12.41
N ARG A 94 33.03 -6.85 -12.90
CA ARG A 94 34.42 -7.07 -13.34
C ARG A 94 35.31 -7.52 -12.19
N ALA A 95 35.25 -6.83 -11.05
CA ALA A 95 36.00 -7.20 -9.85
C ALA A 95 35.65 -8.63 -9.36
N ARG A 96 34.38 -9.05 -9.49
CA ARG A 96 33.98 -10.43 -9.18
C ARG A 96 34.65 -11.45 -10.10
N ALA A 97 34.73 -11.15 -11.40
CA ALA A 97 35.35 -12.04 -12.37
C ALA A 97 36.87 -12.15 -12.18
N GLN A 98 37.53 -11.05 -11.80
CA GLN A 98 38.98 -10.99 -11.64
C GLN A 98 39.47 -11.48 -10.28
N SER A 99 38.78 -11.10 -9.19
CA SER A 99 39.26 -11.24 -7.81
C SER A 99 38.27 -11.96 -6.89
N GLY A 100 37.13 -12.40 -7.41
CA GLY A 100 36.14 -13.17 -6.69
C GLY A 100 35.12 -12.35 -5.89
N ILE A 101 34.19 -13.06 -5.23
CA ILE A 101 33.02 -12.46 -4.58
C ILE A 101 33.40 -11.54 -3.41
N ARG A 102 34.42 -11.89 -2.62
CA ARG A 102 34.79 -11.08 -1.44
C ARG A 102 35.35 -9.71 -1.84
N ALA A 103 36.25 -9.66 -2.81
CA ALA A 103 36.78 -8.42 -3.36
C ALA A 103 35.66 -7.57 -4.00
N ALA A 104 34.74 -8.21 -4.72
CA ALA A 104 33.59 -7.54 -5.30
C ALA A 104 32.66 -6.91 -4.24
N ILE A 105 32.43 -7.59 -3.11
CA ILE A 105 31.65 -7.05 -1.99
C ILE A 105 32.37 -5.83 -1.38
N ALA A 106 33.68 -5.92 -1.13
CA ALA A 106 34.45 -4.81 -0.58
C ALA A 106 34.40 -3.58 -1.51
N LEU A 107 34.59 -3.78 -2.82
CA LEU A 107 34.44 -2.73 -3.82
C LEU A 107 33.02 -2.14 -3.84
N ALA A 108 31.99 -2.98 -3.75
CA ALA A 108 30.61 -2.51 -3.74
C ALA A 108 30.31 -1.64 -2.50
N GLN A 109 30.92 -1.94 -1.36
CA GLN A 109 30.74 -1.18 -0.12
C GLN A 109 31.41 0.19 -0.17
N SER A 110 32.49 0.36 -0.94
CA SER A 110 33.16 1.67 -1.11
C SER A 110 32.51 2.56 -2.18
N LEU A 111 31.54 2.03 -2.93
CA LEU A 111 30.81 2.75 -3.98
C LEU A 111 29.43 3.27 -3.52
N TYR A 112 29.08 2.98 -2.26
CA TYR A 112 27.90 3.50 -1.60
C TYR A 112 28.17 4.91 -1.06
#